data_AF-A0AAU3DWZ1-F1
#
_entry.id   AF-A0AAU3DWZ1-F1
#
_cell.length_a   1.000
_cell.length_b   1.000
_cell.length_c   1.000
_cell.angle_alpha   90.00
_cell.angle_beta   90.00
_cell.angle_gamma   90.00
#
_symmetry.space_group_name_H-M   'P 1'
#
loop_
_entity.id
_entity.type
_entity.pdbx_description
1 polymer ?
#
loop_
_entity_poly.entity_id
_entity_poly.type
_entity_poly.pdbx_seq_one_letter_code
_entity_poly.pdbx_strand_id
1 'polypeptide(L)'
;MSDVSTALGVRLYPDLVELGGLASALALTATRCQVDVGRISAPEQGRSRFTCAELTSERGTICVGLGSQARYFMVDISGSDGSRADGDTTDLDQVVRIADAWRGGAGFAELRARFPFLDHVTEPVGEDAALA
;
A
#
# COMPACT_ATOMS: atom_id res chain seq x y z
N MET A 1 -22.50 -5.71 16.95
CA MET A 1 -21.69 -4.69 16.26
C MET A 1 -20.38 -5.37 15.89
N SER A 2 -20.10 -5.54 14.60
CA SER A 2 -19.05 -6.45 14.10
C SER A 2 -17.64 -5.98 14.48
N ASP A 3 -16.70 -6.91 14.72
CA ASP A 3 -15.29 -6.56 15.04
C ASP A 3 -14.62 -5.68 13.98
N VAL A 4 -15.03 -5.87 12.71
CA VAL A 4 -14.64 -5.09 11.53
C VAL A 4 -14.99 -3.60 11.71
N SER A 5 -16.24 -3.33 12.12
CA SER A 5 -16.81 -2.01 12.33
C SER A 5 -16.06 -1.23 13.41
N THR A 6 -15.67 -1.92 14.49
CA THR A 6 -14.89 -1.35 15.58
C THR A 6 -13.44 -1.10 15.16
N ALA A 7 -12.84 -2.02 14.40
CA ALA A 7 -11.44 -1.93 13.96
C ALA A 7 -11.23 -0.80 12.94
N LEU A 8 -12.13 -0.68 11.96
CA LEU A 8 -12.09 0.35 10.93
C LEU A 8 -12.65 1.69 11.43
N GLY A 9 -13.41 1.69 12.52
CA GLY A 9 -14.20 2.86 12.91
C GLY A 9 -15.25 3.16 11.85
N VAL A 10 -16.47 2.64 12.00
CA VAL A 10 -17.60 2.83 11.05
C VAL A 10 -17.78 4.27 10.58
N ARG A 11 -17.40 5.26 11.39
CA ARG A 11 -17.47 6.68 11.04
C ARG A 11 -16.42 7.14 10.03
N LEU A 12 -15.24 6.51 9.99
CA LEU A 12 -14.13 6.90 9.12
C LEU A 12 -14.09 6.09 7.82
N TYR A 13 -14.41 4.78 7.89
CA TYR A 13 -14.32 3.88 6.74
C TYR A 13 -15.55 2.94 6.63
N PRO A 14 -16.78 3.48 6.49
CA PRO A 14 -17.99 2.66 6.34
C PRO A 14 -17.96 1.79 5.07
N ASP A 15 -17.39 2.32 4.00
CA ASP A 15 -17.16 1.66 2.71
C ASP A 15 -16.25 0.43 2.84
N LEU A 16 -15.15 0.54 3.60
CA LEU A 16 -14.25 -0.59 3.82
C LEU A 16 -14.88 -1.68 4.70
N VAL A 17 -15.75 -1.28 5.64
CA VAL A 17 -16.50 -2.24 6.48
C VAL A 17 -17.43 -3.10 5.62
N GLU A 18 -18.16 -2.47 4.69
CA GLU A 18 -19.07 -3.17 3.77
C GLU A 18 -18.33 -4.16 2.86
N LEU A 19 -17.11 -3.81 2.45
CA LEU A 19 -16.24 -4.64 1.61
C LEU A 19 -15.48 -5.72 2.40
N GLY A 20 -15.54 -5.70 3.73
CA GLY A 20 -14.87 -6.69 4.59
C GLY A 20 -13.41 -6.38 4.90
N GLY A 21 -12.93 -5.16 4.64
CA GLY A 21 -11.58 -4.69 4.98
C GLY A 21 -10.81 -4.07 3.81
N LEU A 22 -9.63 -3.53 4.12
CA LEU A 22 -8.77 -2.86 3.15
C LEU A 22 -8.32 -3.77 1.99
N ALA A 23 -7.94 -5.02 2.26
CA ALA A 23 -7.49 -5.95 1.21
C ALA A 23 -8.59 -6.24 0.18
N SER A 24 -9.84 -6.45 0.62
CA SER A 24 -10.98 -6.62 -0.27
C SER A 24 -11.27 -5.37 -1.08
N ALA A 25 -11.16 -4.19 -0.47
CA ALA A 25 -11.34 -2.92 -1.15
C ALA A 25 -10.27 -2.69 -2.24
N LEU A 26 -9.00 -3.03 -1.95
CA LEU A 26 -7.92 -2.98 -2.94
C LEU A 26 -8.17 -3.97 -4.08
N ALA A 27 -8.60 -5.20 -3.79
CA ALA A 27 -8.91 -6.20 -4.81
C ALA A 27 -10.03 -5.74 -5.76
N LEU A 28 -11.10 -5.17 -5.19
CA LEU A 28 -12.21 -4.61 -5.97
C LEU A 28 -11.76 -3.41 -6.81
N THR A 29 -10.94 -2.52 -6.24
CA THR A 29 -10.44 -1.33 -6.93
C THR A 29 -9.50 -1.73 -8.07
N ALA A 30 -8.60 -2.68 -7.85
CA ALA A 30 -7.71 -3.22 -8.89
C ALA A 30 -8.52 -3.81 -10.06
N THR A 31 -9.58 -4.55 -9.76
CA THR A 31 -10.51 -5.11 -10.77
C THR A 31 -11.20 -3.99 -11.55
N ARG A 32 -11.71 -2.95 -10.86
CA ARG A 32 -12.38 -1.81 -11.48
C ARG A 32 -11.44 -0.99 -12.37
N CYS A 33 -10.20 -0.79 -11.95
CA CYS A 33 -9.19 -0.08 -12.72
C CYS A 33 -8.52 -0.95 -13.79
N GLN A 34 -8.83 -2.25 -13.83
CA GLN A 34 -8.22 -3.24 -14.74
C GLN A 34 -6.69 -3.29 -14.66
N VAL A 35 -6.16 -3.22 -13.44
CA VAL A 35 -4.72 -3.23 -13.16
C VAL A 35 -4.28 -4.52 -12.48
N ASP A 36 -3.00 -4.89 -12.61
CA ASP A 36 -2.42 -6.04 -11.92
C ASP A 36 -1.56 -5.56 -10.75
N VAL A 37 -2.06 -5.75 -9.54
CA VAL A 37 -1.36 -5.37 -8.30
C VAL A 37 -0.58 -6.52 -7.66
N GLY A 38 -0.49 -7.67 -8.33
CA GLY A 38 0.15 -8.87 -7.80
C GLY A 38 -0.70 -9.58 -6.74
N ARG A 39 -0.03 -10.17 -5.74
CA ARG A 39 -0.72 -10.93 -4.69
C ARG A 39 -1.15 -9.98 -3.58
N ILE A 40 -2.45 -9.92 -3.32
CA ILE A 40 -3.01 -9.19 -2.18
C ILE A 40 -3.11 -10.14 -0.98
N SER A 41 -2.54 -9.74 0.15
CA SER A 41 -2.71 -10.37 1.45
C SER A 41 -3.12 -9.35 2.52
N ALA A 42 -3.68 -9.84 3.61
CA ALA A 42 -3.88 -9.08 4.83
C ALA A 42 -3.31 -9.89 6.00
N PRO A 43 -2.94 -9.24 7.11
CA PRO A 43 -2.56 -9.95 8.33
C PRO A 43 -3.63 -10.98 8.72
N GLU A 44 -3.23 -12.21 9.05
CA GLU A 44 -4.18 -13.29 9.33
C GLU A 44 -4.96 -13.10 10.64
N GLN A 45 -4.42 -12.30 11.57
CA GLN A 45 -4.94 -12.17 12.93
C GLN A 45 -5.04 -10.70 13.38
N GLY A 46 -5.96 -10.45 14.31
CA GLY A 46 -6.13 -9.16 14.96
C GLY A 46 -6.89 -8.12 14.13
N ARG A 47 -6.90 -6.87 14.62
CA ARG A 47 -7.59 -5.75 13.96
C ARG A 47 -6.92 -5.35 12.64
N SER A 48 -5.61 -5.60 12.53
CA SER A 48 -4.81 -5.29 11.35
C SER A 48 -5.27 -5.99 10.08
N ARG A 49 -5.97 -7.12 10.18
CA ARG A 49 -6.57 -7.80 9.02
C ARG A 49 -7.57 -6.94 8.23
N PHE A 50 -8.12 -5.92 8.88
CA PHE A 50 -9.07 -4.99 8.27
C PHE A 50 -8.42 -3.66 7.89
N THR A 51 -7.41 -3.22 8.65
CA THR A 51 -6.78 -1.90 8.50
C THR A 51 -5.47 -1.92 7.73
N CYS A 52 -4.93 -3.10 7.44
CA CYS A 52 -3.68 -3.28 6.69
C CYS A 52 -3.89 -4.28 5.56
N ALA A 53 -3.18 -4.04 4.47
CA ALA A 53 -3.08 -4.93 3.33
C ALA A 53 -1.66 -4.88 2.76
N GLU A 54 -1.25 -5.96 2.13
CA GLU A 54 0.06 -6.11 1.52
C GLU A 54 -0.13 -6.54 0.07
N LEU A 55 0.58 -5.88 -0.84
CA LEU A 55 0.60 -6.19 -2.26
C LEU A 55 2.01 -6.69 -2.59
N THR A 56 2.16 -8.00 -2.80
CA THR A 56 3.46 -8.63 -3.03
C THR A 56 3.69 -8.90 -4.51
N SER A 57 4.89 -8.57 -4.97
CA SER A 57 5.40 -8.83 -6.32
C SER A 57 6.85 -9.34 -6.26
N GLU A 58 7.40 -9.78 -7.39
CA GLU A 58 8.82 -10.19 -7.48
C GLU A 58 9.80 -9.04 -7.18
N ARG A 59 9.35 -7.79 -7.36
CA ARG A 59 10.15 -6.59 -7.09
C ARG A 59 10.13 -6.15 -5.62
N GLY A 60 9.28 -6.76 -4.80
CA GLY A 60 9.09 -6.37 -3.41
C GLY A 60 7.62 -6.25 -3.02
N THR A 61 7.39 -5.61 -1.88
CA THR A 61 6.08 -5.55 -1.22
C THR A 61 5.65 -4.10 -1.04
N ILE A 62 4.36 -3.83 -1.27
CA ILE A 62 3.72 -2.57 -0.93
C ILE A 62 2.78 -2.82 0.24
N CYS A 63 3.08 -2.23 1.38
CA CYS A 63 2.25 -2.26 2.57
C CYS A 63 1.32 -1.04 2.55
N VAL A 64 0.03 -1.28 2.71
CA VAL A 64 -0.99 -0.23 2.77
C VAL A 64 -1.66 -0.29 4.13
N GLY A 65 -1.66 0.82 4.85
CA GLY A 65 -2.30 0.98 6.16
C GLY A 65 -3.32 2.10 6.18
N LEU A 66 -4.29 2.02 7.09
CA LEU A 66 -5.26 3.10 7.31
C LEU A 66 -4.75 4.11 8.34
N GLY A 67 -4.97 5.40 8.05
CA GLY A 67 -4.82 6.47 9.02
C GLY A 67 -5.83 6.34 10.16
N SER A 68 -5.35 6.50 11.40
CA SER A 68 -6.18 6.36 12.62
C SER A 68 -6.86 7.67 13.06
N GLN A 69 -6.37 8.81 12.56
CA GLN A 69 -6.86 10.14 12.93
C GLN A 69 -7.71 10.81 11.84
N ALA A 70 -7.47 10.47 10.57
CA ALA A 70 -8.20 10.98 9.41
C ALA A 70 -8.28 9.91 8.32
N ARG A 71 -9.13 10.13 7.30
CA ARG A 71 -9.34 9.19 6.19
C ARG A 71 -8.23 9.33 5.16
N TYR A 72 -7.18 8.52 5.30
CA TYR A 72 -6.07 8.42 4.36
C TYR A 72 -5.44 7.02 4.42
N PHE A 73 -4.74 6.67 3.36
CA PHE A 73 -4.03 5.41 3.15
C PHE A 73 -2.54 5.70 3.18
N MET A 74 -1.84 5.14 4.16
CA MET A 74 -0.39 5.16 4.22
C MET A 74 0.12 4.06 3.30
N VAL A 75 1.01 4.42 2.38
CA VAL A 75 1.63 3.51 1.42
C VAL A 75 3.11 3.44 1.73
N ASP A 76 3.61 2.22 1.95
CA ASP A 76 5.03 1.93 2.14
C ASP A 76 5.44 0.89 1.10
N ILE A 77 6.39 1.25 0.24
CA ILE A 77 6.94 0.43 -0.83
C ILE A 77 8.32 -0.03 -0.37
N SER A 78 8.50 -1.34 -0.29
CA SER A 78 9.79 -1.96 0.03
C SER A 78 10.25 -2.80 -1.17
N GLY A 79 11.34 -2.37 -1.81
CA GLY A 79 11.98 -3.07 -2.91
C GLY A 79 12.83 -4.25 -2.44
N SER A 80 12.92 -5.30 -3.26
CA SER A 80 13.77 -6.47 -2.97
C SER A 80 15.27 -6.16 -3.02
N ASP A 81 15.64 -5.03 -3.61
CA ASP A 81 17.00 -4.48 -3.67
C ASP A 81 17.36 -3.63 -2.44
N GLY A 82 16.45 -3.46 -1.48
CA GLY A 82 16.64 -2.64 -0.28
C GLY A 82 16.17 -1.19 -0.44
N SER A 83 15.67 -0.81 -1.61
CA SER A 83 15.05 0.50 -1.81
C SER A 83 13.75 0.63 -1.04
N ARG A 84 13.38 1.84 -0.65
CA ARG A 84 12.12 2.13 0.03
C ARG A 84 11.50 3.42 -0.47
N ALA A 85 10.18 3.48 -0.51
CA ALA A 85 9.47 4.75 -0.64
C ALA A 85 8.21 4.73 0.21
N ASP A 86 7.82 5.88 0.72
CA ASP A 86 6.61 6.04 1.49
C ASP A 86 5.89 7.34 1.18
N GLY A 87 4.59 7.36 1.49
CA GLY A 87 3.71 8.49 1.30
C GLY A 87 2.30 8.18 1.76
N ASP A 88 1.40 9.15 1.64
CA ASP A 88 0.00 8.96 1.98
C ASP A 88 -0.95 9.55 0.94
N THR A 89 -2.06 8.86 0.71
CA THR A 89 -3.08 9.30 -0.24
C THR A 89 -4.47 9.10 0.31
N THR A 90 -5.45 9.87 -0.15
CA THR A 90 -6.87 9.66 0.19
C THR A 90 -7.60 8.85 -0.88
N ASP A 91 -6.90 8.42 -1.92
CA ASP A 91 -7.46 7.78 -3.11
C ASP A 91 -6.92 6.35 -3.31
N LEU A 92 -7.80 5.35 -3.17
CA LEU A 92 -7.47 3.93 -3.40
C LEU A 92 -7.09 3.65 -4.86
N ASP A 93 -7.62 4.42 -5.82
CA ASP A 93 -7.26 4.25 -7.23
C ASP A 93 -5.77 4.55 -7.42
N GLN A 94 -5.22 5.54 -6.71
CA GLN A 94 -3.80 5.83 -6.74
C GLN A 94 -2.96 4.71 -6.11
N VAL A 95 -3.45 4.07 -5.05
CA VAL A 95 -2.79 2.93 -4.40
C VAL A 95 -2.67 1.72 -5.35
N VAL A 96 -3.74 1.38 -6.08
CA VAL A 96 -3.66 0.24 -7.02
C VAL A 96 -2.84 0.58 -8.26
N ARG A 97 -2.86 1.83 -8.73
CA ARG A 97 -2.06 2.27 -9.88
C ARG A 97 -0.57 2.33 -9.57
N ILE A 98 -0.18 2.73 -8.36
CA ILE A 98 1.23 2.70 -7.97
C ILE A 98 1.74 1.26 -7.88
N ALA A 99 0.91 0.33 -7.40
CA ALA A 99 1.25 -1.08 -7.35
C ALA A 99 1.41 -1.70 -8.74
N ASP A 100 0.52 -1.37 -9.67
CA ASP A 100 0.61 -1.76 -11.08
C ASP A 100 1.86 -1.21 -11.75
N ALA A 101 2.14 0.09 -11.58
CA ALA A 101 3.34 0.71 -12.13
C ALA A 101 4.62 0.12 -11.55
N TRP A 102 4.66 -0.09 -10.23
CA TRP A 102 5.78 -0.74 -9.55
C TRP A 102 6.01 -2.14 -10.10
N ARG A 103 4.96 -2.96 -10.19
CA ARG A 103 5.03 -4.30 -10.76
C ARG A 103 5.45 -4.29 -12.23
N GLY A 104 4.99 -3.32 -13.00
CA GLY A 104 5.36 -3.10 -14.41
C GLY A 104 6.80 -2.63 -14.62
N GLY A 105 7.58 -2.44 -13.55
CA GLY A 105 9.00 -2.11 -13.62
C GLY A 105 9.33 -0.62 -13.46
N ALA A 106 8.36 0.23 -13.10
CA ALA A 106 8.65 1.64 -12.85
C ALA A 106 9.64 1.81 -11.68
N GLY A 107 10.65 2.65 -11.88
CA GLY A 107 11.58 3.06 -10.82
C GLY A 107 11.00 4.14 -9.92
N PHE A 108 11.61 4.41 -8.76
CA PHE A 108 11.09 5.39 -7.80
C PHE A 108 11.00 6.82 -8.35
N ALA A 109 11.96 7.23 -9.19
CA ALA A 109 11.90 8.53 -9.85
C ALA A 109 10.66 8.68 -10.74
N GLU A 110 10.31 7.62 -11.47
CA GLU A 110 9.11 7.58 -12.30
C GLU A 110 7.84 7.50 -11.45
N LEU A 111 7.84 6.68 -10.39
CA LEU A 111 6.73 6.61 -9.46
C LEU A 111 6.46 7.97 -8.82
N ARG A 112 7.47 8.67 -8.33
CA ARG A 112 7.32 10.00 -7.72
C ARG A 112 6.82 11.05 -8.72
N ALA A 113 7.24 10.97 -9.98
CA ALA A 113 6.74 11.86 -11.02
C ALA A 113 5.25 11.62 -11.35
N ARG A 114 4.80 10.35 -11.32
CA ARG A 114 3.41 9.96 -11.57
C ARG A 114 2.49 10.09 -10.35
N PHE A 115 3.05 9.94 -9.16
CA PHE A 115 2.37 9.89 -7.88
C PHE A 115 3.00 10.89 -6.92
N PRO A 116 2.57 12.17 -6.95
CA PRO A 116 3.15 13.24 -6.15
C PRO A 116 2.97 13.07 -4.64
N PHE A 117 2.17 12.10 -4.20
CA PHE A 117 1.95 11.76 -2.81
C PHE A 117 3.10 10.96 -2.17
N LEU A 118 4.04 10.46 -2.98
CA LEU A 118 5.27 9.87 -2.49
C LEU A 118 6.22 10.96 -1.97
N ASP A 119 6.31 11.08 -0.66
CA ASP A 119 7.09 12.11 0.02
C ASP A 119 8.55 11.71 0.20
N HIS A 120 8.77 10.44 0.56
CA HIS A 120 10.08 9.93 0.92
C HIS A 120 10.48 8.78 -0.01
N VAL A 121 11.69 8.86 -0.54
CA VAL A 121 12.34 7.79 -1.32
C VAL A 121 13.73 7.61 -0.74
N THR A 122 14.03 6.39 -0.37
CA THR A 122 15.35 5.95 0.12
C THR A 122 15.86 4.92 -0.88
N GLU A 123 16.88 5.28 -1.63
CA GLU A 123 17.59 4.34 -2.50
C GLU A 123 18.36 3.34 -1.63
N PRO A 124 18.63 2.12 -2.13
CA PRO A 124 19.36 1.14 -1.35
C PRO A 124 20.74 1.72 -1.08
N VAL A 125 21.11 1.81 0.20
CA VAL A 125 22.45 2.25 0.56
C VAL A 125 23.40 1.22 -0.02
N GLY A 126 24.05 1.56 -1.13
CA GLY A 126 25.17 0.80 -1.63
C GLY A 126 26.16 0.67 -0.48
N GLU A 127 26.40 -0.57 -0.05
CA GLU A 127 27.46 -0.87 0.89
C GLU A 127 28.79 -0.63 0.14
N ASP A 128 29.19 0.65 0.07
CA ASP A 128 30.52 1.07 -0.35
C ASP A 128 30.99 2.16 0.61
N ALA A 129 31.53 1.70 1.75
CA ALA A 129 32.86 2.09 2.24
C ALA A 129 33.07 1.65 3.70
N ALA A 130 34.08 0.78 3.90
CA ALA A 130 35.03 0.67 5.03
C ALA A 130 35.22 -0.82 5.46
N LEU A 131 36.39 -1.46 5.43
CA LEU A 131 37.83 -1.11 5.35
C LEU A 131 38.57 -2.38 4.86
N ALA A 132 39.55 -2.27 3.94
CA ALA A 132 40.98 -2.09 4.21
C ALA A 132 41.63 -3.24 5.00
#